data_AF-A0A4Y2IA23-F1
#
_entry.id   AF-A0A4Y2IA23-F1
#
_cell.length_a   1.000
_cell.length_b   1.000
_cell.length_c   1.000
_cell.angle_alpha   90.00
_cell.angle_beta   90.00
_cell.angle_gamma   90.00
#
_symmetry.space_group_name_H-M   'P 1'
#
loop_
_entity.id
_entity.type
_entity.pdbx_description
1 polymer ?
#
loop_
_entity_poly.entity_id
_entity_poly.type
_entity_poly.pdbx_seq_one_letter_code
_entity_poly.pdbx_strand_id
1 'polypeptide(L)'
;MCVIGEVLADCFFRNPNEKYLIFESSHCGVPINRNQVKNAWAAVSIITQLASALAAAELAFDYEHRDLHFGNLLVKRCEDLIRYNNGYHDYYVRPVGLKVYVIDFTYSKIRLGMYLILQNCHLY
;
A
#
# COMPACT_ATOMS: atom_id res chain seq x y z
N MET A 1 -5.66 10.83 -3.65
CA MET A 1 -5.82 12.29 -3.87
C MET A 1 -5.55 12.92 -2.51
N CYS A 2 -4.49 13.71 -2.35
CA CYS A 2 -4.25 14.42 -1.10
C CYS A 2 -5.24 15.58 -1.07
N VAL A 3 -6.34 15.44 -0.33
CA VAL A 3 -7.30 16.53 -0.16
C VAL A 3 -6.75 17.44 0.93
N ILE A 4 -6.22 18.58 0.51
CA ILE A 4 -6.03 19.73 1.41
C ILE A 4 -7.38 20.45 1.38
N GLY A 5 -8.30 20.05 2.24
CA GLY A 5 -9.65 20.58 2.29
C GLY A 5 -10.16 20.63 3.72
N GLU A 6 -10.95 21.66 4.02
CA GLU A 6 -11.69 21.81 5.27
C GLU A 6 -12.67 20.65 5.42
N VAL A 7 -12.25 19.61 6.15
CA VAL A 7 -13.16 18.59 6.65
C VAL A 7 -14.01 19.25 7.74
N LEU A 8 -15.34 19.11 7.67
CA LEU A 8 -16.27 19.46 8.75
C LEU A 8 -15.85 18.72 10.03
N ALA A 9 -15.05 19.34 10.87
CA ALA A 9 -14.30 18.65 11.92
C ALA A 9 -14.19 19.45 13.22
N ASP A 10 -15.26 20.15 13.59
CA ASP A 10 -15.38 20.81 14.91
C ASP A 10 -15.13 19.84 16.08
N CYS A 11 -15.31 18.53 15.87
CA CYS A 11 -15.05 17.51 16.89
C CYS A 11 -13.59 17.03 16.97
N PHE A 12 -12.84 17.09 15.86
CA PHE A 12 -11.51 16.48 15.70
C PHE A 12 -10.37 17.50 15.78
N PHE A 13 -10.54 18.70 15.21
CA PHE A 13 -9.52 19.74 15.20
C PHE A 13 -9.83 20.80 16.25
N ARG A 14 -9.62 20.43 17.52
CA ARG A 14 -9.97 21.28 18.67
C ARG A 14 -9.01 22.44 18.90
N ASN A 15 -7.78 22.34 18.40
CA ASN A 15 -6.76 23.36 18.59
C ASN A 15 -6.49 24.09 17.26
N PRO A 16 -6.87 25.37 17.13
CA PRO A 16 -6.70 26.13 15.89
C PRO A 16 -5.22 26.40 15.53
N ASN A 17 -4.28 26.17 16.45
CA ASN A 17 -2.85 26.32 16.17
C ASN A 17 -2.16 25.04 15.70
N GLU A 18 -2.85 23.89 15.75
CA GLU A 18 -2.31 22.62 15.27
C GLU A 18 -2.54 22.50 13.75
N LYS A 19 -1.48 22.07 13.05
CA LYS A 19 -1.55 21.77 11.62
C LYS A 19 -1.64 20.27 11.44
N TYR A 20 -2.59 19.84 10.61
CA TYR A 20 -2.81 18.43 10.30
C TYR A 20 -2.60 18.18 8.81
N LEU A 21 -2.06 17.01 8.48
CA LEU A 21 -2.03 16.48 7.12
C LEU A 21 -2.93 15.25 7.07
N ILE A 22 -3.97 15.31 6.23
CA ILE A 22 -4.96 14.25 6.11
C ILE A 22 -4.77 13.55 4.76
N PHE A 23 -4.60 12.24 4.80
CA PHE A 23 -4.55 11.41 3.62
C PHE A 23 -5.88 10.66 3.45
N GLU A 24 -6.63 10.98 2.40
CA GLU A 24 -7.79 10.19 1.99
C GLU A 24 -7.36 9.11 0.98
N SER A 25 -7.69 7.87 1.28
CA SER A 25 -7.38 6.70 0.44
C SER A 25 -8.56 5.73 0.37
N SER A 26 -8.56 4.86 -0.64
CA SER A 26 -9.59 3.85 -0.79
C SER A 26 -9.59 2.87 0.38
N HIS A 27 -10.77 2.39 0.78
CA HIS A 27 -10.88 1.35 1.80
C HIS A 27 -10.42 -0.02 1.26
N CYS A 28 -9.17 -0.36 1.59
CA CYS A 28 -8.43 -1.54 1.13
C CYS A 28 -8.68 -2.82 1.96
N GLY A 29 -9.69 -2.81 2.84
CA GLY A 29 -10.06 -3.93 3.69
C GLY A 29 -9.46 -3.83 5.08
N VAL A 30 -9.05 -4.96 5.65
CA VAL A 30 -8.60 -5.06 7.04
C VAL A 30 -7.20 -5.68 7.12
N PRO A 31 -6.44 -5.48 8.21
CA PRO A 31 -5.12 -6.09 8.37
C PRO A 31 -5.16 -7.60 8.20
N ILE A 32 -4.14 -8.14 7.52
CA ILE A 32 -4.03 -9.58 7.29
C ILE A 32 -3.87 -10.32 8.62
N ASN A 33 -4.61 -11.40 8.77
CA ASN A 33 -4.50 -12.30 9.91
C ASN A 33 -4.61 -13.77 9.48
N ARG A 34 -4.19 -14.67 10.38
CA ARG A 34 -4.17 -16.12 10.11
C ARG A 34 -5.55 -16.69 9.79
N ASN A 35 -6.63 -16.13 10.34
CA ASN A 35 -7.99 -16.66 10.14
C ASN A 35 -8.52 -16.38 8.73
N GLN A 36 -7.95 -15.41 8.02
CA GLN A 36 -8.32 -15.09 6.64
C GLN A 36 -7.61 -15.99 5.63
N VAL A 37 -6.36 -16.35 5.91
CA VAL A 37 -5.54 -17.20 5.02
C VAL A 37 -5.88 -18.67 5.28
N LYS A 38 -6.96 -19.14 4.65
CA LYS A 38 -7.56 -20.45 4.94
C LYS A 38 -6.77 -21.65 4.42
N ASN A 39 -5.88 -21.47 3.44
CA ASN A 39 -5.12 -22.55 2.83
C ASN A 39 -3.80 -22.05 2.22
N ALA A 40 -2.92 -22.99 1.86
CA ALA A 40 -1.63 -22.69 1.27
C ALA A 40 -1.73 -21.93 -0.07
N TRP A 41 -2.77 -22.20 -0.87
CA TRP A 41 -2.98 -21.50 -2.14
C TRP A 41 -3.28 -20.01 -1.95
N ALA A 42 -4.04 -19.65 -0.92
CA ALA A 42 -4.27 -18.26 -0.55
C ALA A 42 -2.96 -17.57 -0.12
N ALA A 43 -2.11 -18.26 0.65
CA ALA A 43 -0.80 -17.74 1.03
C ALA A 43 0.11 -17.52 -0.19
N VAL A 44 0.20 -18.50 -1.09
CA VAL A 44 0.97 -18.40 -2.34
C VAL A 44 0.44 -17.26 -3.22
N SER A 45 -0.88 -17.12 -3.35
CA SER A 45 -1.52 -16.02 -4.08
C SER A 45 -1.14 -14.66 -3.49
N ILE A 46 -1.22 -14.50 -2.17
CA ILE A 46 -0.86 -13.25 -1.48
C ILE A 46 0.61 -12.91 -1.72
N ILE A 47 1.52 -13.87 -1.54
CA ILE A 47 2.96 -13.67 -1.80
C ILE A 47 3.20 -13.29 -3.26
N THR A 48 2.53 -13.95 -4.20
CA THR A 48 2.65 -13.66 -5.64
C THR A 48 2.16 -12.25 -5.98
N GLN A 49 1.04 -11.82 -5.40
CA GLN A 49 0.52 -10.46 -5.56
C GLN A 49 1.47 -9.41 -4.98
N LEU A 50 2.04 -9.67 -3.80
CA LEU A 50 3.01 -8.78 -3.15
C LEU A 50 4.28 -8.65 -3.99
N ALA A 51 4.88 -9.78 -4.38
CA ALA A 51 6.08 -9.80 -5.20
C ALA A 51 5.85 -9.09 -6.55
N SER A 52 4.68 -9.32 -7.18
CA SER A 52 4.32 -8.67 -8.44
C SER A 52 4.15 -7.16 -8.28
N ALA A 53 3.51 -6.71 -7.20
CA ALA A 53 3.31 -5.28 -6.92
C ALA A 53 4.64 -4.58 -6.61
N LEU A 54 5.48 -5.20 -5.79
CA LEU A 54 6.80 -4.67 -5.44
C LEU A 54 7.72 -4.62 -6.65
N ALA A 55 7.79 -5.69 -7.45
CA ALA A 55 8.61 -5.71 -8.67
C ALA A 55 8.17 -4.63 -9.67
N ALA A 56 6.86 -4.41 -9.84
CA ALA A 56 6.36 -3.33 -10.68
C ALA A 56 6.75 -1.94 -10.15
N ALA A 57 6.69 -1.73 -8.83
CA ALA A 57 7.10 -0.48 -8.19
C ALA A 57 8.62 -0.26 -8.24
N GLU A 58 9.42 -1.32 -8.04
CA GLU A 58 10.87 -1.32 -8.18
C GLU A 58 11.29 -0.91 -9.60
N LEU A 59 10.67 -1.53 -10.60
CA LEU A 59 10.94 -1.22 -12.00
C LEU A 59 10.62 0.23 -12.36
N ALA A 60 9.50 0.75 -11.86
CA ALA A 60 9.04 2.09 -12.20
C ALA A 60 9.77 3.20 -11.41
N PHE A 61 10.15 2.92 -10.15
CA PHE A 61 10.53 3.96 -9.19
C PHE A 61 11.73 3.63 -8.31
N ASP A 62 12.50 2.55 -8.56
CA ASP A 62 13.55 2.10 -7.63
C ASP A 62 12.99 2.02 -6.19
N TYR A 63 11.75 1.53 -6.08
CA TYR A 63 10.96 1.56 -4.86
C TYR A 63 11.51 0.59 -3.81
N GLU A 64 11.55 1.04 -2.55
CA GLU A 64 11.77 0.17 -1.39
C GLU A 64 10.77 0.53 -0.29
N HIS A 65 10.01 -0.44 0.23
CA HIS A 65 9.06 -0.19 1.33
C HIS A 65 9.74 0.05 2.67
N ARG A 66 10.81 -0.71 2.96
CA ARG A 66 11.68 -0.66 4.16
C ARG A 66 11.05 -1.01 5.51
N ASP A 67 9.72 -1.06 5.60
CA ASP A 67 9.00 -1.53 6.81
C ASP A 67 7.80 -2.45 6.50
N LEU A 68 8.03 -3.48 5.67
CA LEU A 68 6.95 -4.35 5.20
C LEU A 68 6.69 -5.51 6.18
N HIS A 69 5.93 -5.24 7.24
CA HIS A 69 5.43 -6.27 8.17
C HIS A 69 3.93 -6.54 7.94
N PHE A 70 3.39 -7.61 8.55
CA PHE A 70 1.97 -7.99 8.40
C PHE A 70 0.97 -6.89 8.82
N GLY A 71 1.37 -5.95 9.67
CA GLY A 71 0.53 -4.80 10.03
C GLY A 71 0.33 -3.80 8.90
N ASN A 72 1.27 -3.76 7.96
CA ASN A 72 1.25 -2.90 6.77
C ASN A 72 0.66 -3.61 5.54
N LEU A 73 0.01 -4.75 5.76
CA LEU A 73 -0.69 -5.52 4.74
C LEU A 73 -2.17 -5.57 5.05
N LEU A 74 -2.98 -5.01 4.16
CA LEU A 74 -4.44 -5.15 4.20
C LEU A 74 -4.90 -6.19 3.19
N VAL A 75 -6.01 -6.86 3.50
CA VAL A 75 -6.66 -7.80 2.59
C VAL A 75 -8.15 -7.50 2.45
N LYS A 76 -8.66 -7.71 1.23
CA LYS A 76 -10.08 -7.58 0.88
C LYS A 76 -10.51 -8.74 0.01
N ARG A 77 -11.77 -9.19 0.14
CA ARG A 77 -12.31 -10.23 -0.74
C ARG A 77 -12.25 -9.79 -2.19
N CYS A 78 -11.78 -10.68 -3.06
CA CYS A 78 -11.65 -10.45 -4.48
C CYS A 78 -11.65 -11.78 -5.23
N GLU A 79 -12.45 -11.87 -6.29
CA GLU A 79 -12.51 -13.04 -7.18
C GLU A 79 -11.95 -12.73 -8.57
N ASP A 80 -11.88 -11.44 -8.93
CA ASP A 80 -11.40 -10.98 -10.23
C ASP A 80 -9.90 -11.18 -10.38
N LEU A 81 -9.47 -11.51 -11.61
CA LEU A 81 -8.05 -11.59 -11.93
C LEU A 81 -7.38 -10.22 -11.77
N ILE A 82 -6.20 -10.22 -11.15
CA ILE A 82 -5.42 -9.00 -10.94
C ILE A 82 -4.33 -8.94 -12.00
N ARG A 83 -4.35 -7.89 -12.81
CA ARG A 83 -3.32 -7.64 -13.83
C ARG A 83 -2.08 -7.00 -13.21
N TYR A 84 -0.91 -7.51 -13.60
CA TYR A 84 0.40 -6.94 -13.31
C TYR A 84 1.20 -6.81 -14.61
N ASN A 85 2.23 -5.97 -14.58
CA ASN A 85 3.15 -5.77 -15.68
C ASN A 85 4.59 -5.84 -15.14
N ASN A 86 5.44 -6.66 -15.76
CA ASN A 86 6.84 -6.84 -15.37
C ASN A 86 7.82 -6.05 -16.25
N GLY A 87 7.34 -5.07 -17.01
CA GLY A 87 8.11 -4.31 -18.00
C GLY A 87 8.10 -4.90 -19.41
N TYR A 88 7.81 -6.19 -19.55
CA TYR A 88 7.85 -6.89 -20.84
C TYR A 88 6.45 -7.25 -21.35
N HIS A 89 5.61 -7.77 -20.47
CA HIS A 89 4.25 -8.17 -20.81
C HIS A 89 3.33 -8.07 -19.59
N ASP A 90 2.04 -8.03 -19.88
CA ASP A 90 1.01 -8.16 -18.87
C ASP A 90 0.77 -9.63 -18.52
N TYR A 91 0.55 -9.88 -17.24
CA TYR A 91 0.15 -11.19 -16.74
C TYR A 91 -0.89 -11.02 -15.63
N TYR A 92 -1.55 -12.11 -15.28
CA TYR A 92 -2.68 -12.10 -14.36
C TYR A 92 -2.45 -13.06 -13.20
N VAL A 93 -2.74 -12.59 -11.98
CA VAL A 93 -2.69 -13.38 -10.75
C VAL A 93 -4.12 -13.60 -10.27
N ARG A 94 -4.45 -14.86 -9.95
CA ARG A 94 -5.73 -15.21 -9.34
C ARG A 94 -5.66 -14.99 -7.82
N PRO A 95 -6.52 -14.14 -7.23
CA PRO A 95 -6.41 -13.76 -5.81
C PRO A 95 -6.74 -14.87 -4.80
N VAL A 96 -7.34 -16.00 -5.22
CA VAL A 96 -7.80 -17.08 -4.32
C VAL A 96 -8.63 -16.52 -3.17
N GLY A 97 -9.61 -15.68 -3.52
CA GLY A 97 -10.54 -15.05 -2.60
C GLY A 97 -10.02 -13.80 -1.87
N LEU A 98 -8.72 -13.46 -1.97
CA LEU A 98 -8.14 -12.30 -1.28
C LEU A 98 -7.21 -11.47 -2.18
N LYS A 99 -7.50 -10.18 -2.29
CA LYS A 99 -6.57 -9.19 -2.83
C LYS A 99 -5.79 -8.54 -1.68
N VAL A 100 -4.48 -8.46 -1.81
CA VAL A 100 -3.59 -7.83 -0.83
C VAL A 100 -3.23 -6.40 -1.25
N TYR A 101 -3.09 -5.53 -0.26
CA TYR A 101 -2.70 -4.13 -0.41
C TYR A 101 -1.58 -3.82 0.56
N VAL A 102 -0.58 -3.08 0.09
CA VAL A 102 0.50 -2.55 0.89
C VAL A 102 0.15 -1.12 1.31
N ILE A 103 0.32 -0.81 2.58
CA ILE A 103 0.06 0.51 3.18
C ILE A 103 1.25 0.97 4.01
N ASP A 104 1.17 2.19 4.54
CA ASP A 104 2.19 2.80 5.39
C ASP A 104 3.55 2.96 4.69
N PHE A 105 3.67 4.06 3.97
CA PHE A 105 4.87 4.38 3.19
C PHE A 105 5.86 5.26 3.96
N THR A 106 5.71 5.39 5.29
CA THR A 106 6.49 6.31 6.14
C THR A 106 8.00 6.14 5.95
N TYR A 107 8.49 4.90 5.87
CA TYR A 107 9.91 4.61 5.69
C TYR A 107 10.31 4.35 4.23
N SER A 108 9.39 4.51 3.28
CA SER A 108 9.63 4.15 1.90
C SER A 108 10.65 5.06 1.20
N LYS A 109 11.31 4.49 0.20
CA LYS A 109 12.23 5.15 -0.74
C LYS A 109 11.64 5.05 -2.15
N ILE A 110 11.68 6.15 -2.90
CA ILE A 110 11.50 6.15 -4.36
C ILE A 110 12.55 7.02 -5.05
N ARG A 111 12.77 6.76 -6.32
CA ARG A 111 13.53 7.60 -7.24
C ARG A 111 12.61 8.13 -8.34
N LEU A 112 12.59 9.45 -8.50
CA LEU A 112 11.89 10.16 -9.57
C LEU A 112 12.90 10.91 -10.42
N GLY A 113 13.33 10.31 -11.53
CA GLY A 113 14.42 10.84 -12.35
C GLY A 113 15.73 10.93 -11.55
N MET A 114 16.26 12.14 -11.39
CA MET A 114 17.46 12.39 -10.59
C MET A 114 17.19 12.53 -9.08
N TYR A 115 15.92 12.64 -8.67
CA TYR A 115 15.55 12.89 -7.28
C TYR A 115 15.38 11.58 -6.51
N LEU A 116 16.07 11.45 -5.37
CA LEU A 116 15.81 10.43 -4.37
C LEU A 116 14.87 11.03 -3.31
N ILE A 117 13.72 10.40 -3.09
CA ILE A 117 12.76 10.79 -2.07
C ILE A 117 12.75 9.74 -0.98
N LEU A 118 12.97 10.20 0.25
CA LEU A 118 12.89 9.41 1.48
C LEU A 118 11.79 10.03 2.35
N GLN A 119 10.80 9.24 2.79
CA GLN A 119 9.77 9.73 3.71
C GLN A 119 10.18 9.72 5.19
N ASN A 120 11.49 9.60 5.48
CA ASN A 120 12.04 9.81 6.81
C ASN A 120 12.19 11.31 7.13
N CYS A 121 11.10 11.92 7.59
CA CYS A 121 11.15 13.20 8.29
C CYS A 121 11.49 12.96 9.78
N HIS A 122 12.73 12.61 10.09
CA HIS A 122 13.31 13.17 11.30
C HIS A 122 13.65 14.62 10.96
N LEU A 123 12.68 15.50 11.20
CA LEU A 123 12.92 16.94 11.29
C LEU A 123 13.87 17.13 12.48
N TYR A 124 15.16 17.31 12.18
CA TYR A 124 16.11 17.92 13.11
C TYR A 124 15.86 19.42 13.18
#